data_AF-A0A2N2D3C4-F1
#
_entry.id   AF-A0A2N2D3C4-F1
#
_cell.length_a   1.000
_cell.length_b   1.000
_cell.length_c   1.000
_cell.angle_alpha   90.00
_cell.angle_beta   90.00
_cell.angle_gamma   90.00
#
_symmetry.space_group_name_H-M   'P 1'
#
loop_
_entity.id
_entity.type
_entity.pdbx_description
1 polymer ?
#
loop_
_entity_poly.entity_id
_entity_poly.type
_entity_poly.pdbx_seq_one_letter_code
_entity_poly.pdbx_strand_id
1 'polypeptide(L)'
;MAPELTLVGKPVIYLYPMMQEVVSIKLNFSGQLTCTYPDYKNGWNVIAAPDGTLTNLDDNKQYPYLFWEGVSNEAKWDLSQGFVVAGKDTKDFLQEKLAFLGLTPKEYNEFIVYWLPVMQNNKFNLVTFAGREYEEIAPMQITPNPDSVLRVFMVFKSLDSFMEVQPQELKSFERKGFSVVEWGGTELK
;
A
#
# COMPACT_ATOMS: atom_id res chain seq x y z
N MET A 1 6.74 -29.99 -0.23
CA MET A 1 5.67 -28.99 0.00
C MET A 1 5.95 -27.83 -0.94
N ALA A 2 4.97 -27.39 -1.73
CA ALA A 2 5.13 -26.16 -2.50
C ALA A 2 5.29 -24.98 -1.51
N PRO A 3 6.13 -23.97 -1.81
CA PRO A 3 6.25 -22.81 -0.94
C PRO A 3 4.87 -22.12 -0.83
N GLU A 4 4.50 -21.74 0.39
CA GLU A 4 3.27 -21.00 0.64
C GLU A 4 3.37 -19.63 -0.04
N LEU A 5 2.39 -19.31 -0.88
CA LEU A 5 2.31 -18.03 -1.59
C LEU A 5 1.49 -17.05 -0.76
N THR A 6 2.11 -15.94 -0.38
CA THR A 6 1.45 -14.85 0.33
C THR A 6 0.93 -13.84 -0.69
N LEU A 7 -0.32 -13.42 -0.54
CA LEU A 7 -0.90 -12.35 -1.34
C LEU A 7 -0.24 -11.02 -0.97
N VAL A 8 0.05 -10.21 -1.98
CA VAL A 8 0.41 -8.80 -1.83
C VAL A 8 -0.75 -8.02 -2.45
N GLY A 9 -1.71 -7.67 -1.59
CA GLY A 9 -3.05 -7.23 -1.97
C GLY A 9 -3.17 -5.73 -2.09
N LYS A 10 -3.70 -5.29 -3.23
CA LYS A 10 -4.00 -3.90 -3.60
C LYS A 10 -2.96 -2.84 -3.23
N PRO A 11 -1.67 -2.97 -3.61
CA PRO A 11 -0.88 -1.78 -3.83
C PRO A 11 -1.52 -0.85 -4.88
N VAL A 12 -1.89 0.36 -4.46
CA VAL A 12 -2.24 1.46 -5.36
C VAL A 12 -1.22 2.59 -5.22
N ILE A 13 -0.85 3.20 -6.34
CA ILE A 13 0.20 4.22 -6.44
C ILE A 13 -0.40 5.52 -6.97
N TYR A 14 -0.30 6.58 -6.17
CA TYR A 14 -0.66 7.96 -6.52
C TYR A 14 0.60 8.78 -6.80
N LEU A 15 0.50 9.68 -7.78
CA LEU A 15 1.59 10.56 -8.19
C LEU A 15 1.13 12.01 -8.06
N TYR A 16 1.88 12.81 -7.33
CA TYR A 16 1.59 14.23 -7.08
C TYR A 16 2.79 15.09 -7.48
N PRO A 17 3.03 15.29 -8.78
CA PRO A 17 4.08 16.19 -9.25
C PRO A 17 3.71 17.65 -8.99
N MET A 18 4.71 18.54 -9.02
CA MET A 18 4.50 19.99 -8.83
C MET A 18 3.86 20.66 -10.06
N MET A 19 4.09 20.08 -11.24
CA MET A 19 3.50 20.48 -12.51
C MET A 19 3.22 19.24 -13.34
N GLN A 20 2.40 19.35 -14.37
CA GLN A 20 2.13 18.20 -15.23
C GLN A 20 3.42 17.70 -15.87
N GLU A 21 3.74 16.42 -15.70
CA GLU A 21 4.95 15.81 -16.22
C GLU A 21 4.78 14.33 -16.57
N VAL A 22 5.69 13.81 -17.39
CA VAL A 22 5.73 12.38 -17.72
C VAL A 22 6.47 11.64 -16.63
N VAL A 23 5.83 10.63 -16.06
CA VAL A 23 6.40 9.76 -15.03
C VAL A 23 6.42 8.31 -15.54
N SER A 24 7.59 7.70 -15.47
CA SER A 24 7.81 6.27 -15.73
C SER A 24 7.97 5.53 -14.40
N ILE A 25 7.26 4.41 -14.25
CA ILE A 25 7.30 3.57 -13.05
C ILE A 25 7.59 2.13 -13.45
N LYS A 26 8.58 1.52 -12.80
CA LYS A 26 8.92 0.10 -12.93
C LYS A 26 8.90 -0.58 -11.57
N LEU A 27 8.13 -1.66 -11.49
CA LEU A 27 8.04 -2.53 -10.34
C LEU A 27 8.87 -3.79 -10.60
N ASN A 28 9.87 -4.03 -9.76
CA ASN A 28 10.73 -5.22 -9.81
C ASN A 28 10.28 -6.24 -8.75
N PHE A 29 8.99 -6.60 -8.76
CA PHE A 29 8.40 -7.46 -7.74
C PHE A 29 9.03 -8.86 -7.73
N SER A 30 9.54 -9.28 -6.58
CA SER A 30 10.00 -10.64 -6.28
C SER A 30 8.81 -11.59 -6.09
N GLY A 31 8.06 -11.80 -7.15
CA GLY A 31 6.86 -12.62 -7.17
C GLY A 31 6.19 -12.60 -8.52
N GLN A 32 4.94 -13.03 -8.55
CA GLN A 32 4.12 -13.00 -9.75
C GLN A 32 3.03 -11.94 -9.60
N LEU A 33 2.94 -11.02 -10.56
CA LEU A 33 1.80 -10.12 -10.68
C LEU A 33 0.56 -10.92 -11.11
N THR A 34 -0.53 -10.76 -10.38
CA THR A 34 -1.81 -11.46 -10.62
C THR A 34 -2.86 -10.53 -11.21
N CYS A 35 -2.80 -9.24 -10.92
CA CYS A 35 -3.69 -8.24 -11.46
C CYS A 35 -2.97 -6.89 -11.56
N THR A 36 -3.22 -6.13 -12.61
CA THR A 36 -2.68 -4.79 -12.78
C THR A 36 -3.69 -3.92 -13.51
N TYR A 37 -3.78 -2.64 -13.13
CA TYR A 37 -4.68 -1.70 -13.78
C TYR A 37 -4.11 -0.27 -13.68
N PRO A 38 -3.82 0.41 -14.81
CA PRO A 38 -3.87 -0.08 -16.19
C PRO A 38 -2.94 -1.28 -16.45
N ASP A 39 -3.08 -1.94 -17.61
CA ASP A 39 -2.24 -3.10 -17.98
C ASP A 39 -0.75 -2.81 -17.78
N TYR A 40 -0.10 -3.62 -16.93
CA TYR A 40 1.32 -3.53 -16.68
C TYR A 40 2.08 -4.31 -17.76
N LYS A 41 2.77 -3.60 -18.64
CA LYS A 41 3.66 -4.19 -19.65
C LYS A 41 5.07 -4.34 -19.10
N ASN A 42 5.95 -3.38 -19.40
CA ASN A 42 7.33 -3.30 -18.89
C ASN A 42 7.51 -2.11 -17.92
N GLY A 43 6.43 -1.75 -17.22
CA GLY A 43 6.29 -0.49 -16.49
C GLY A 43 5.11 0.33 -16.97
N TRP A 44 4.72 1.31 -16.17
CA TRP A 44 3.73 2.32 -16.57
C TRP A 44 4.44 3.60 -17.01
N ASN A 45 3.93 4.23 -18.05
CA ASN A 45 4.33 5.58 -18.45
C ASN A 45 3.07 6.44 -18.50
N VAL A 46 3.02 7.45 -17.65
CA VAL A 46 1.83 8.28 -17.48
C VAL A 46 2.19 9.75 -17.54
N ILE A 47 1.26 10.58 -18.00
CA ILE A 47 1.28 12.01 -17.70
C ILE A 47 0.57 12.17 -16.36
N ALA A 48 1.31 12.56 -15.32
CA ALA A 48 0.78 12.83 -13.99
C ALA A 48 0.47 14.32 -13.83
N ALA A 49 -0.70 14.64 -13.30
CA ALA A 49 -1.09 16.01 -12.95
C ALA A 49 -1.02 16.24 -11.43
N PRO A 50 -0.83 17.49 -10.97
CA PRO A 50 -0.71 17.80 -9.54
C PRO A 50 -1.92 17.39 -8.66
N ASP A 51 -3.10 17.21 -9.25
CA ASP A 51 -4.31 16.74 -8.56
C ASP A 51 -4.37 15.20 -8.37
N GLY A 52 -3.36 14.49 -8.88
CA GLY A 52 -3.27 13.03 -8.86
C GLY A 52 -3.93 12.35 -10.06
N THR A 53 -4.46 13.09 -11.03
CA THR A 53 -4.98 12.51 -12.27
C THR A 53 -3.83 12.00 -13.12
N LEU A 54 -3.94 10.74 -13.58
CA LEU A 54 -2.96 10.10 -14.45
C LEU A 54 -3.56 9.87 -15.83
N THR A 55 -2.88 10.30 -16.89
CA THR A 55 -3.22 9.88 -18.26
C THR A 55 -2.20 8.83 -18.70
N ASN A 56 -2.65 7.60 -18.90
CA ASN A 56 -1.78 6.51 -19.34
C ASN A 56 -1.41 6.68 -20.81
N LEU A 57 -0.12 6.66 -21.13
CA LEU A 57 0.36 6.91 -22.49
C LEU A 57 0.05 5.76 -23.46
N ASP A 58 -0.20 4.57 -22.93
CA ASP A 58 -0.44 3.37 -23.73
C ASP A 58 -1.86 3.30 -24.32
N ASP A 59 -2.86 3.78 -23.59
CA ASP A 59 -4.28 3.74 -23.99
C ASP A 59 -4.96 5.11 -24.03
N ASN A 60 -4.23 6.16 -23.63
CA ASN A 60 -4.69 7.54 -23.55
C ASN A 60 -5.94 7.74 -22.65
N LYS A 61 -6.14 6.85 -21.67
CA LYS A 61 -7.23 6.94 -20.69
C LYS A 61 -6.76 7.54 -19.37
N GLN A 62 -7.71 8.08 -18.61
CA GLN A 62 -7.47 8.65 -17.30
C GLN A 62 -7.71 7.65 -16.17
N TYR A 63 -6.83 7.70 -15.17
CA TYR A 63 -6.83 6.84 -14.01
C TYR A 63 -6.55 7.67 -12.74
N PRO A 64 -7.19 7.35 -11.61
CA PRO A 64 -6.95 8.04 -10.35
C PRO A 64 -5.66 7.58 -9.63
N TYR A 65 -5.14 6.41 -10.00
CA TYR A 65 -3.93 5.77 -9.48
C TYR A 65 -3.51 4.62 -10.41
N LEU A 66 -2.31 4.09 -10.20
CA LEU A 66 -1.87 2.80 -10.75
C LEU A 66 -2.14 1.71 -9.72
N PHE A 67 -2.52 0.52 -10.15
CA PHE A 67 -2.87 -0.59 -9.27
C PHE A 67 -2.13 -1.86 -9.68
N TRP A 68 -1.67 -2.60 -8.67
CA TRP A 68 -1.20 -3.96 -8.86
C TRP A 68 -1.59 -4.87 -7.70
N GLU A 69 -1.61 -6.17 -7.97
CA GLU A 69 -1.65 -7.25 -6.99
C GLU A 69 -0.67 -8.32 -7.44
N GLY A 70 -0.15 -9.07 -6.48
CA GLY A 70 0.71 -10.19 -6.78
C GLY A 70 0.75 -11.21 -5.67
N VAL A 71 1.48 -12.29 -5.92
CA VAL A 71 1.79 -13.33 -4.95
C VAL A 71 3.29 -13.52 -4.86
N SER A 72 3.80 -13.70 -3.64
CA SER A 72 5.23 -13.93 -3.41
C SER A 72 5.43 -14.99 -2.32
N ASN A 73 6.44 -15.83 -2.53
CA ASN A 73 6.98 -16.76 -1.52
C ASN A 73 8.15 -16.14 -0.72
N GLU A 74 8.57 -14.92 -1.07
CA GLU A 74 9.63 -14.18 -0.38
C GLU A 74 9.07 -13.23 0.68
N ALA A 75 7.77 -12.95 0.64
CA ALA A 75 7.05 -12.15 1.62
C ALA A 75 7.11 -12.77 3.03
N LYS A 76 7.99 -12.21 3.87
CA LYS A 76 8.17 -12.58 5.28
C LYS A 76 7.93 -11.35 6.13
N TRP A 77 6.81 -11.32 6.83
CA TRP A 77 6.39 -10.17 7.62
C TRP A 77 6.82 -10.30 9.08
N ASP A 78 7.37 -9.22 9.63
CA ASP A 78 7.68 -9.13 11.05
C ASP A 78 6.43 -8.66 11.80
N LEU A 79 5.93 -9.49 12.71
CA LEU A 79 4.77 -9.20 13.56
C LEU A 79 5.18 -9.05 15.04
N SER A 80 6.48 -8.86 15.31
CA SER A 80 6.99 -8.69 16.67
C SER A 80 6.46 -7.42 17.35
N GLN A 81 6.13 -6.40 16.55
CA GLN A 81 5.49 -5.18 16.98
C GLN A 81 4.23 -4.90 16.18
N GLY A 82 3.23 -4.31 16.80
CA GLY A 82 1.98 -4.00 16.13
C GLY A 82 0.93 -3.44 17.07
N PHE A 83 -0.32 -3.63 16.70
CA PHE A 83 -1.50 -3.19 17.42
C PHE A 83 -2.54 -4.29 17.43
N VAL A 84 -3.14 -4.57 18.58
CA VAL A 84 -4.29 -5.47 18.67
C VAL A 84 -5.55 -4.62 18.86
N VAL A 85 -6.44 -4.69 17.88
CA VAL A 85 -7.63 -3.82 17.77
C VAL A 85 -8.87 -4.68 17.67
N ALA A 86 -9.94 -4.37 18.41
CA ALA A 86 -11.19 -5.08 18.23
C ALA A 86 -11.77 -4.81 16.84
N GLY A 87 -12.45 -5.80 16.23
CA GLY A 87 -13.03 -5.63 14.88
C GLY A 87 -13.92 -4.39 14.77
N LYS A 88 -14.79 -4.18 15.77
CA LYS A 88 -15.68 -3.01 15.87
C LYS A 88 -14.96 -1.65 15.90
N ASP A 89 -13.72 -1.61 16.38
CA ASP A 89 -12.94 -0.37 16.55
C ASP A 89 -11.94 -0.16 15.39
N THR A 90 -11.92 -1.10 14.42
CA THR A 90 -10.95 -1.10 13.31
C THR A 90 -11.05 0.14 12.43
N LYS A 91 -12.27 0.62 12.18
CA LYS A 91 -12.48 1.83 11.35
C LYS A 91 -11.79 3.05 11.96
N ASP A 92 -12.03 3.31 13.24
CA ASP A 92 -11.46 4.48 13.93
C ASP A 92 -9.93 4.35 14.06
N PHE A 93 -9.45 3.15 14.36
CA PHE A 93 -8.01 2.84 14.37
C PHE A 93 -7.33 3.13 13.03
N LEU A 94 -7.90 2.63 11.92
CA LEU A 94 -7.34 2.85 10.58
C LEU A 94 -7.36 4.33 10.22
N GLN A 95 -8.46 5.06 10.51
CA GLN A 95 -8.53 6.51 10.27
C GLN A 95 -7.42 7.26 11.03
N GLU A 96 -7.19 6.94 12.30
CA GLU A 96 -6.14 7.57 13.11
C GLU A 96 -4.74 7.24 12.57
N LYS A 97 -4.40 5.96 12.41
CA LYS A 97 -3.04 5.54 12.06
C LYS A 97 -2.65 5.92 10.64
N LEU A 98 -3.55 5.77 9.67
CA LEU A 98 -3.26 6.13 8.28
C LEU A 98 -3.10 7.64 8.11
N ALA A 99 -3.91 8.45 8.80
CA ALA A 99 -3.73 9.90 8.81
C ALA A 99 -2.40 10.30 9.45
N PHE A 100 -2.01 9.67 10.57
CA PHE A 100 -0.71 9.88 11.22
C PHE A 100 0.47 9.53 10.30
N LEU A 101 0.35 8.44 9.54
CA LEU A 101 1.35 8.00 8.55
C LEU A 101 1.47 8.94 7.34
N GLY A 102 0.56 9.91 7.19
CA GLY A 102 0.62 10.92 6.12
C GLY A 102 -0.29 10.65 4.93
N LEU A 103 -1.22 9.68 5.02
CA LEU A 103 -2.29 9.55 4.03
C LEU A 103 -3.30 10.67 4.20
N THR A 104 -3.71 11.24 3.08
CA THR A 104 -4.79 12.21 2.97
C THR A 104 -6.16 11.54 3.10
N PRO A 105 -7.24 12.31 3.36
CA PRO A 105 -8.59 11.77 3.35
C PRO A 105 -8.99 11.03 2.09
N LYS A 106 -8.49 11.41 0.92
CA LYS A 106 -8.74 10.66 -0.32
C LYS A 106 -8.15 9.26 -0.24
N GLU A 107 -6.86 9.16 0.11
CA GLU A 107 -6.11 7.91 0.10
C GLU A 107 -6.55 6.95 1.23
N TYR A 108 -6.66 7.42 2.48
CA TYR A 108 -7.02 6.52 3.58
C TYR A 108 -8.47 6.03 3.50
N ASN A 109 -9.39 6.81 2.91
CA ASN A 109 -10.77 6.35 2.75
C ASN A 109 -10.85 5.20 1.73
N GLU A 110 -10.09 5.26 0.64
CA GLU A 110 -10.01 4.16 -0.34
C GLU A 110 -9.35 2.91 0.27
N PHE A 111 -8.33 3.10 1.11
CA PHE A 111 -7.72 2.02 1.90
C PHE A 111 -8.77 1.34 2.80
N ILE A 112 -9.50 2.14 3.59
CA ILE A 112 -10.48 1.63 4.57
C ILE A 112 -11.64 0.93 3.86
N VAL A 113 -12.16 1.49 2.77
CA VAL A 113 -13.24 0.86 1.99
C VAL A 113 -12.85 -0.53 1.51
N TYR A 114 -11.57 -0.75 1.19
CA TYR A 114 -11.10 -2.06 0.77
C TYR A 114 -10.90 -3.05 1.92
N TRP A 115 -10.20 -2.64 2.97
CA TRP A 115 -9.77 -3.56 4.04
C TRP A 115 -10.79 -3.72 5.18
N LEU A 116 -11.58 -2.69 5.49
CA LEU A 116 -12.53 -2.74 6.60
C LEU A 116 -13.55 -3.90 6.49
N PRO A 117 -14.13 -4.24 5.32
CA PRO A 117 -15.09 -5.34 5.20
C PRO A 117 -14.57 -6.69 5.71
N VAL A 118 -13.28 -6.98 5.56
CA VAL A 118 -12.66 -8.23 6.00
C VAL A 118 -12.11 -8.18 7.42
N MET A 119 -12.03 -6.99 8.04
CA MET A 119 -11.48 -6.81 9.39
C MET A 119 -12.55 -6.54 10.46
N GLN A 120 -13.64 -5.86 10.11
CA GLN A 120 -14.60 -5.31 11.09
C GLN A 120 -15.38 -6.37 11.88
N ASN A 121 -15.52 -7.57 11.31
CA ASN A 121 -16.26 -8.68 11.92
C ASN A 121 -15.37 -9.64 12.71
N ASN A 122 -14.04 -9.43 12.69
CA ASN A 122 -13.12 -10.22 13.51
C ASN A 122 -13.30 -9.84 14.98
N LYS A 123 -13.02 -10.77 15.91
CA LYS A 123 -13.03 -10.42 17.35
C LYS A 123 -11.93 -9.40 17.62
N PHE A 124 -10.72 -9.71 17.16
CA PHE A 124 -9.58 -8.81 17.18
C PHE A 124 -8.76 -8.95 15.89
N ASN A 125 -8.02 -7.91 15.56
CA ASN A 125 -7.04 -7.86 14.47
C ASN A 125 -5.69 -7.51 15.09
N LEU A 126 -4.68 -8.37 14.90
CA LEU A 126 -3.28 -7.95 15.03
C LEU A 126 -2.90 -7.24 13.74
N VAL A 127 -2.43 -5.99 13.85
CA VAL A 127 -2.07 -5.14 12.72
C VAL A 127 -0.64 -4.64 12.90
N THR A 128 0.16 -4.76 11.84
CA THR A 128 1.51 -4.18 11.72
C THR A 128 1.63 -3.49 10.37
N PHE A 129 2.37 -2.40 10.30
CA PHE A 129 2.70 -1.75 9.02
C PHE A 129 4.10 -2.18 8.59
N ALA A 130 4.18 -3.01 7.55
CA ALA A 130 5.44 -3.49 7.02
C ALA A 130 6.26 -2.33 6.41
N GLY A 131 7.57 -2.39 6.64
CA GLY A 131 8.51 -1.39 6.14
C GLY A 131 9.46 -1.99 5.11
N ARG A 132 10.70 -2.19 5.55
CA ARG A 132 11.82 -2.62 4.69
C ARG A 132 11.54 -3.96 3.98
N GLU A 133 10.91 -4.90 4.67
CA GLU A 133 10.54 -6.20 4.12
C GLU A 133 9.59 -6.10 2.93
N TYR A 134 8.69 -5.10 2.90
CA TYR A 134 7.84 -4.83 1.74
C TYR A 134 8.65 -4.19 0.60
N GLU A 135 9.52 -3.22 0.91
CA GLU A 135 10.34 -2.54 -0.08
C GLU A 135 11.34 -3.47 -0.77
N GLU A 136 11.87 -4.45 -0.05
CA GLU A 136 12.81 -5.45 -0.58
C GLU A 136 12.14 -6.43 -1.56
N ILE A 137 10.89 -6.83 -1.31
CA ILE A 137 10.16 -7.72 -2.22
C ILE A 137 9.50 -6.97 -3.38
N ALA A 138 9.22 -5.68 -3.23
CA ALA A 138 8.59 -4.86 -4.26
C ALA A 138 9.38 -3.57 -4.53
N PRO A 139 10.65 -3.64 -4.98
CA PRO A 139 11.40 -2.45 -5.37
C PRO A 139 10.68 -1.69 -6.48
N MET A 140 10.54 -0.38 -6.30
CA MET A 140 9.89 0.51 -7.25
C MET A 140 10.89 1.56 -7.73
N GLN A 141 11.06 1.66 -9.05
CA GLN A 141 11.86 2.68 -9.71
C GLN A 141 10.93 3.70 -10.36
N ILE A 142 11.18 4.98 -10.12
CA ILE A 142 10.35 6.08 -10.62
C ILE A 142 11.25 7.10 -11.31
N THR A 143 10.84 7.59 -12.47
CA THR A 143 11.56 8.63 -13.22
C THR A 143 10.57 9.68 -13.71
N PRO A 144 10.78 10.97 -13.42
CA PRO A 144 11.88 11.53 -12.60
C PRO A 144 11.82 11.07 -11.15
N ASN A 145 12.94 11.24 -10.42
CA ASN A 145 13.00 10.83 -9.02
C ASN A 145 12.03 11.70 -8.20
N PRO A 146 11.15 11.09 -7.40
CA PRO A 146 10.31 11.84 -6.48
C PRO A 146 11.15 12.44 -5.34
N ASP A 147 10.73 13.61 -4.89
CA ASP A 147 11.27 14.29 -3.72
C ASP A 147 10.82 13.63 -2.41
N SER A 148 9.69 12.92 -2.43
CA SER A 148 9.13 12.23 -1.26
C SER A 148 8.37 10.97 -1.66
N VAL A 149 8.62 9.86 -0.97
CA VAL A 149 7.94 8.58 -1.20
C VAL A 149 7.38 8.05 0.11
N LEU A 150 6.07 7.79 0.15
CA LEU A 150 5.39 7.12 1.24
C LEU A 150 4.88 5.77 0.76
N ARG A 151 5.27 4.68 1.44
CA ARG A 151 4.75 3.33 1.17
C ARG A 151 4.16 2.77 2.46
N VAL A 152 2.84 2.59 2.49
CA VAL A 152 2.12 2.03 3.64
C VAL A 152 1.60 0.66 3.30
N PHE A 153 2.22 -0.39 3.83
CA PHE A 153 1.79 -1.76 3.60
C PHE A 153 1.28 -2.40 4.89
N MET A 154 -0.02 -2.60 5.01
CA MET A 154 -0.61 -3.17 6.22
C MET A 154 -0.58 -4.69 6.18
N VAL A 155 -0.04 -5.31 7.22
CA VAL A 155 -0.13 -6.75 7.46
C VAL A 155 -1.08 -6.94 8.64
N PHE A 156 -2.11 -7.78 8.48
CA PHE A 156 -2.99 -8.10 9.60
C PHE A 156 -3.27 -9.59 9.73
N LYS A 157 -3.62 -10.00 10.95
CA LYS A 157 -4.06 -11.37 11.28
C LYS A 157 -5.27 -11.31 12.20
N SER A 158 -6.32 -12.06 11.85
CA SER A 158 -7.48 -12.23 12.73
C SER A 158 -7.10 -13.02 13.98
N LEU A 159 -7.60 -12.58 15.14
CA LEU A 159 -7.37 -13.21 16.44
C LEU A 159 -8.69 -13.52 17.15
N ASP A 160 -8.73 -14.68 17.81
CA ASP A 160 -9.88 -15.12 18.61
C ASP A 160 -9.99 -14.48 19.99
N SER A 161 -8.87 -13.94 20.49
CA SER A 161 -8.77 -13.29 21.80
C SER A 161 -7.76 -12.15 21.74
N PHE A 162 -7.93 -11.18 22.64
CA PHE A 162 -6.94 -10.12 22.82
C PHE A 162 -5.59 -10.72 23.24
N MET A 163 -4.51 -10.11 22.75
CA MET A 163 -3.15 -10.38 23.22
C MET A 163 -2.39 -9.06 23.32
N GLU A 164 -1.51 -8.97 24.31
CA GLU A 164 -0.62 -7.83 24.43
C GLU A 164 0.56 -8.01 23.48
N VAL A 165 0.88 -6.96 22.73
CA VAL A 165 2.01 -6.91 21.80
C VAL A 165 2.81 -5.64 22.06
N GLN A 166 4.08 -5.66 21.70
CA GLN A 166 4.87 -4.44 21.71
C GLN A 166 4.28 -3.45 20.69
N PRO A 167 3.92 -2.21 21.10
CA PRO A 167 3.41 -1.22 20.17
C PRO A 167 4.45 -0.89 19.10
N GLN A 168 4.03 -0.87 17.84
CA GLN A 168 4.89 -0.45 16.73
C GLN A 168 5.13 1.07 16.80
N GLU A 169 6.38 1.49 16.68
CA GLU A 169 6.73 2.91 16.54
C GLU A 169 6.50 3.36 15.10
N LEU A 170 5.51 4.25 14.90
CA LEU A 170 5.22 4.84 13.60
C LEU A 170 5.90 6.21 13.47
N LYS A 171 6.34 6.53 12.25
CA LYS A 171 6.89 7.85 11.91
C LYS A 171 5.95 8.54 10.95
N SER A 172 5.68 9.81 11.21
CA SER A 172 4.90 10.64 10.29
C SER A 172 5.71 10.95 9.03
N PHE A 173 4.99 11.17 7.95
CA PHE A 173 5.54 11.52 6.64
C PHE A 173 5.15 12.95 6.27
N GLU A 174 6.09 13.68 5.66
CA GLU A 174 5.88 15.04 5.16
C GLU A 174 6.08 15.03 3.64
N ARG A 175 5.08 15.52 2.90
CA ARG A 175 5.15 15.64 1.43
C ARG A 175 5.99 16.85 1.06
N LYS A 176 7.05 16.65 0.27
CA LYS A 176 7.87 17.71 -0.32
C LYS A 176 7.98 17.46 -1.81
N GLY A 177 7.87 18.53 -2.60
CA GLY A 177 8.01 18.46 -4.06
C GLY A 177 7.15 17.39 -4.73
N PHE A 178 7.70 16.72 -5.74
CA PHE A 178 7.05 15.57 -6.37
C PHE A 178 6.92 14.42 -5.36
N SER A 179 5.69 14.16 -4.92
CA SER A 179 5.38 13.13 -3.93
C SER A 179 4.73 11.90 -4.58
N VAL A 180 5.18 10.71 -4.18
CA VAL A 180 4.58 9.43 -4.54
C VAL A 180 4.05 8.75 -3.30
N VAL A 181 2.82 8.24 -3.38
CA VAL A 181 2.20 7.50 -2.28
C VAL A 181 1.75 6.16 -2.78
N GLU A 182 2.17 5.10 -2.10
CA GLU A 182 1.67 3.76 -2.29
C GLU A 182 1.03 3.27 -1.00
N TRP A 183 -0.14 2.65 -1.10
CA TRP A 183 -0.66 1.84 0.00
C TRP A 183 -1.16 0.50 -0.47
N GLY A 184 -1.05 -0.52 0.38
CA GLY A 184 -1.52 -1.88 0.15
C GLY A 184 -1.59 -2.68 1.44
N GLY A 185 -1.77 -4.00 1.33
CA GLY A 185 -1.70 -4.86 2.49
C GLY A 185 -1.90 -6.35 2.23
N THR A 186 -1.93 -7.13 3.30
CA THR A 186 -2.26 -8.55 3.27
C THR A 186 -2.88 -9.02 4.57
N GLU A 187 -3.76 -10.01 4.45
CA GLU A 187 -4.17 -10.86 5.57
C GLU A 187 -3.20 -12.04 5.69
N LEU A 188 -2.80 -12.38 6.92
CA LEU A 188 -2.09 -13.62 7.23
C LEU A 188 -3.05 -14.62 7.85
N LYS A 189 -3.01 -15.83 7.32
CA LYS A 189 -3.86 -16.94 7.76
C LYS A 189 -3.22 -17.73 8.91
#